data_AF-A0AAJ6ELY8-F1
#
_entry.id   AF-A0AAJ6ELY8-F1
#
_cell.length_a   1.000
_cell.length_b   1.000
_cell.length_c   1.000
_cell.angle_alpha   90.00
_cell.angle_beta   90.00
_cell.angle_gamma   90.00
#
_symmetry.space_group_name_H-M   'P 1'
#
loop_
_entity.id
_entity.type
_entity.pdbx_description
1 polymer ?
#
loop_
_entity_poly.entity_id
_entity_poly.type
_entity_poly.pdbx_seq_one_letter_code
_entity_poly.pdbx_strand_id
1 'polypeptide(L)'
;MALLFRWLSPEQRSEFEKHKRFDVIGSESGKRYRICYGTSTNVYEMDDKGLVVVGWCFRPVGSLVAGDVMLAQKIALEIDERGTLMVARPFPGSMPPRAGLLPTG
;
A
#
# COMPACT_ATOMS: atom_id res chain seq x y z
N MET A 1 11.40 -5.16 8.09
CA MET A 1 11.04 -3.77 8.50
C MET A 1 12.18 -2.77 8.34
N ALA A 2 13.44 -3.12 8.67
CA ALA A 2 14.58 -2.19 8.53
C ALA A 2 14.74 -1.61 7.10
N LEU A 3 14.53 -2.45 6.07
CA LEU A 3 14.61 -2.00 4.69
C LEU A 3 13.49 -1.00 4.34
N LEU A 4 12.23 -1.33 4.62
CA LEU A 4 11.11 -0.42 4.43
C LEU A 4 11.39 0.95 5.09
N PHE A 5 11.78 0.96 6.37
CA PHE A 5 12.06 2.22 7.06
C PHE A 5 13.13 3.04 6.38
N ARG A 6 14.22 2.43 5.91
CA ARG A 6 15.30 3.17 5.21
C ARG A 6 14.80 3.92 3.96
N TRP A 7 13.76 3.41 3.30
CA TRP A 7 13.19 3.97 2.08
C TRP A 7 12.02 4.92 2.28
N LEU A 8 11.46 4.98 3.50
CA LEU A 8 10.42 5.96 3.83
C LEU A 8 11.05 7.34 4.11
N SER A 9 10.36 8.40 3.69
CA SER A 9 10.66 9.77 4.14
C SER A 9 10.41 9.90 5.65
N PRO A 10 10.97 10.92 6.34
CA PRO A 10 10.69 11.15 7.76
C PRO A 10 9.18 11.22 8.09
N GLU A 11 8.40 11.85 7.21
CA GLU A 11 6.95 11.99 7.35
C GLU A 11 6.25 10.63 7.18
N GLN A 12 6.61 9.88 6.14
CA GLN A 12 6.08 8.53 5.91
C GLN A 12 6.42 7.59 7.07
N ARG A 13 7.62 7.69 7.64
CA ARG A 13 8.02 6.91 8.83
C ARG A 13 7.14 7.26 10.03
N SER A 14 6.94 8.55 10.29
CA SER A 14 6.11 9.01 11.41
C SER A 14 4.67 8.51 11.29
N GLU A 15 4.09 8.60 10.10
CA GLU A 15 2.74 8.07 9.83
C GLU A 15 2.69 6.55 9.99
N PHE A 16 3.69 5.83 9.52
CA PHE A 16 3.72 4.38 9.65
C PHE A 16 3.88 3.92 11.10
N GLU A 17 4.69 4.60 11.89
CA GLU A 17 4.87 4.29 13.31
C GLU A 17 3.56 4.51 14.10
N LYS A 18 2.87 5.62 13.83
CA LYS A 18 1.62 6.00 14.52
C LYS A 18 0.40 5.22 14.05
N HIS A 19 0.28 4.97 12.75
CA HIS A 19 -0.96 4.52 12.13
C HIS A 19 -0.83 3.23 11.32
N LYS A 20 0.37 2.64 11.26
CA LYS A 20 0.67 1.43 10.46
C LYS A 20 0.29 1.61 8.99
N ARG A 21 0.46 2.82 8.46
CA ARG A 21 0.21 3.19 7.07
C ARG A 21 1.05 4.38 6.65
N PHE A 22 1.25 4.55 5.35
CA PHE A 22 1.86 5.76 4.78
C PHE A 22 1.28 6.02 3.40
N ASP A 23 1.40 7.26 2.92
CA ASP A 23 0.91 7.67 1.62
C ASP A 23 2.07 7.82 0.62
N VAL A 24 1.82 7.50 -0.65
CA VAL A 24 2.73 7.66 -1.80
C VAL A 24 2.00 8.40 -2.92
N ILE A 25 2.76 9.00 -3.83
CA ILE A 25 2.21 9.72 -5.00
C ILE A 25 2.54 8.92 -6.26
N GLY A 26 1.53 8.66 -7.09
CA GLY A 26 1.70 7.98 -8.37
C GLY A 26 2.57 8.78 -9.33
N SER A 27 3.48 8.11 -10.03
CA SER A 27 4.44 8.76 -10.93
C SER A 27 3.81 9.42 -12.16
N GLU A 28 2.66 8.93 -12.63
CA GLU A 28 2.04 9.37 -13.89
C GLU A 28 0.82 10.26 -13.63
N SER A 29 -0.05 9.85 -12.72
CA SER A 29 -1.32 10.53 -12.46
C SER A 29 -1.23 11.60 -11.38
N GLY A 30 -0.19 11.56 -10.54
CA GLY A 30 -0.09 12.39 -9.34
C GLY A 30 -1.10 12.03 -8.24
N LYS A 31 -1.87 10.94 -8.39
CA LYS A 31 -2.83 10.49 -7.39
C LYS A 31 -2.15 10.03 -6.12
N ARG A 32 -2.85 10.17 -5.00
CA ARG A 32 -2.37 9.70 -3.70
C ARG A 32 -2.82 8.27 -3.46
N TYR A 33 -1.88 7.43 -3.09
CA TYR A 33 -2.14 6.05 -2.69
C TYR A 33 -1.73 5.84 -1.23
N ARG A 34 -2.63 5.29 -0.43
CA ARG A 34 -2.38 4.93 0.95
C ARG A 34 -2.05 3.45 1.07
N ILE A 35 -0.86 3.14 1.56
CA ILE A 35 -0.39 1.77 1.80
C ILE A 35 -0.53 1.48 3.30
N CYS A 36 -1.47 0.63 3.64
CA CYS A 36 -1.67 0.09 4.98
C CYS A 36 -0.77 -1.13 5.22
N TYR A 37 -0.48 -1.42 6.48
CA TYR A 37 0.27 -2.60 6.87
C TYR A 37 -0.42 -3.89 6.41
N GLY A 38 0.32 -4.73 5.68
CA GLY A 38 -0.17 -6.01 5.19
C GLY A 38 0.57 -6.48 3.94
N THR A 39 0.14 -7.62 3.40
CA THR A 39 0.70 -8.24 2.18
C THR A 39 -0.29 -8.27 1.01
N SER A 40 -1.56 -7.96 1.24
CA SER A 40 -2.61 -7.92 0.22
C SER A 40 -3.77 -7.05 0.66
N THR A 41 -4.58 -6.57 -0.29
CA THR A 41 -5.76 -5.72 -0.02
C THR A 41 -5.44 -4.55 0.92
N ASN A 42 -4.30 -3.89 0.67
CA ASN A 42 -3.71 -2.93 1.60
C ASN A 42 -3.34 -1.61 0.94
N VAL A 43 -3.58 -1.44 -0.36
CA VAL A 43 -3.35 -0.18 -1.07
C VAL A 43 -4.69 0.44 -1.43
N TYR A 44 -4.85 1.72 -1.16
CA TYR A 44 -6.08 2.48 -1.39
C TYR A 44 -5.76 3.74 -2.17
N GLU A 45 -6.43 3.94 -3.30
CA GLU A 45 -6.42 5.21 -4.02
C GLU A 45 -7.30 6.22 -3.27
N MET A 46 -6.75 7.40 -3.04
CA MET A 46 -7.39 8.48 -2.29
C MET A 46 -7.78 9.62 -3.24
N ASP A 47 -8.96 10.20 -3.05
CA ASP A 47 -9.33 11.45 -3.73
C ASP A 47 -8.71 12.68 -3.04
N ASP A 48 -8.94 13.86 -3.63
CA ASP A 48 -8.44 15.14 -3.11
C ASP A 48 -9.01 15.51 -1.74
N LYS A 49 -10.13 14.88 -1.33
CA LYS A 49 -10.76 15.06 -0.02
C LYS A 49 -10.24 14.04 1.00
N GLY A 50 -9.32 13.16 0.61
CA GLY A 50 -8.79 12.11 1.46
C GLY A 50 -9.74 10.93 1.68
N LEU A 51 -10.74 10.77 0.81
CA LEU A 51 -11.65 9.62 0.81
C LEU A 51 -11.11 8.51 -0.09
N VAL A 52 -11.42 7.27 0.26
CA VAL A 52 -11.04 6.11 -0.53
C VAL A 52 -11.92 6.03 -1.77
N VAL A 53 -11.29 6.01 -2.95
CA VAL A 53 -11.97 5.81 -4.24
C VAL A 53 -12.07 4.32 -4.54
N VAL A 54 -10.93 3.62 -4.53
CA VAL A 54 -10.83 2.19 -4.87
C VAL A 54 -9.64 1.58 -4.14
N GLY A 55 -9.75 0.30 -3.81
CA GLY A 55 -8.65 -0.50 -3.29
C GLY A 55 -7.91 -1.23 -4.41
N TRP A 56 -6.58 -1.32 -4.30
CA TRP A 56 -5.71 -2.04 -5.24
C TRP A 56 -5.01 -3.20 -4.53
N CYS A 57 -5.14 -4.41 -5.08
CA CYS A 57 -4.54 -5.62 -4.52
C CYS A 57 -3.43 -6.16 -5.42
N PHE A 58 -2.19 -6.02 -4.93
CA PHE A 58 -0.99 -6.63 -5.48
C PHE A 58 -0.75 -7.94 -4.72
N ARG A 59 -1.04 -9.09 -5.33
CA ARG A 59 -0.84 -10.37 -4.65
C ARG A 59 0.61 -10.83 -4.89
N PRO A 60 1.47 -10.89 -3.86
CA PRO A 60 2.80 -11.46 -4.02
C PRO A 60 2.72 -12.96 -4.31
N VAL A 61 3.72 -13.48 -5.01
CA VAL A 61 3.92 -14.93 -5.15
C VAL A 61 4.76 -15.40 -3.97
N GLY A 62 4.25 -16.41 -3.25
CA GLY A 62 4.91 -16.97 -2.06
C GLY A 62 4.69 -16.16 -0.78
N SER A 63 5.40 -16.58 0.28
CA SER A 63 5.29 -16.01 1.63
C SER A 63 6.34 -14.94 1.86
N LEU A 64 6.04 -13.70 1.46
CA LEU A 64 6.90 -12.54 1.70
C LEU A 64 6.49 -11.80 2.98
N VAL A 65 7.47 -11.25 3.69
CA VAL A 65 7.21 -10.42 4.87
C VAL A 65 6.58 -9.09 4.46
N ALA A 66 5.62 -8.60 5.24
CA ALA A 66 4.83 -7.41 4.91
C ALA A 66 5.69 -6.19 4.55
N GLY A 67 6.82 -5.99 5.23
CA GLY A 67 7.69 -4.84 5.00
C GLY A 67 8.28 -4.81 3.58
N ASP A 68 8.64 -5.97 3.04
CA ASP A 68 9.22 -6.06 1.70
C ASP A 68 8.14 -5.92 0.63
N VAL A 69 6.95 -6.48 0.89
CA VAL A 69 5.77 -6.29 0.01
C VAL A 69 5.38 -4.82 -0.07
N MET A 70 5.26 -4.15 1.08
CA MET A 70 4.91 -2.73 1.14
C MET A 70 5.96 -1.84 0.50
N LEU A 71 7.25 -2.19 0.62
CA LEU A 71 8.32 -1.46 -0.07
C LEU A 71 8.22 -1.64 -1.59
N ALA A 72 8.00 -2.87 -2.05
CA ALA A 72 7.80 -3.13 -3.47
C ALA A 72 6.60 -2.37 -4.01
N GLN A 73 5.47 -2.34 -3.28
CA GLN A 73 4.28 -1.55 -3.64
C GLN A 73 4.58 -0.05 -3.73
N LYS A 74 5.32 0.52 -2.78
CA LYS A 74 5.76 1.93 -2.81
C LYS A 74 6.58 2.23 -4.06
N ILE A 75 7.63 1.45 -4.31
CA ILE A 75 8.53 1.65 -5.44
C ILE A 75 7.77 1.51 -6.76
N ALA A 76 6.89 0.51 -6.86
CA ALA A 76 6.11 0.24 -8.05
C ALA A 76 5.18 1.42 -8.40
N LEU A 77 4.46 1.97 -7.42
CA LEU A 77 3.58 3.14 -7.62
C LEU A 77 4.33 4.44 -7.94
N GLU A 78 5.50 4.64 -7.34
CA GLU A 78 6.30 5.86 -7.53
C GLU A 78 7.20 5.85 -8.78
N ILE A 79 7.34 4.70 -9.46
CA ILE A 79 8.19 4.57 -10.65
C ILE A 79 7.38 4.16 -11.89
N ASP A 80 6.52 3.15 -11.77
CA ASP A 80 5.74 2.59 -12.88
C ASP A 80 4.28 2.41 -12.46
N GLU A 81 3.61 3.53 -12.16
CA GLU A 81 2.24 3.53 -11.66
C GLU A 81 1.30 2.76 -12.60
N ARG A 82 1.32 3.06 -13.90
CA ARG A 82 0.41 2.44 -14.86
C ARG A 82 0.69 0.96 -15.01
N GLY A 83 1.95 0.55 -15.16
CA GLY A 83 2.32 -0.86 -15.23
C GLY A 83 1.86 -1.64 -14.00
N THR A 84 2.05 -1.03 -12.83
CA THR A 84 1.64 -1.55 -11.53
C THR A 84 0.13 -1.73 -11.45
N LEU A 85 -0.66 -0.73 -11.84
CA LEU A 85 -2.13 -0.80 -11.78
C LEU A 85 -2.73 -1.81 -12.78
N MET A 86 -2.10 -2.02 -13.94
CA MET A 86 -2.59 -3.00 -14.94
C MET A 86 -2.60 -4.45 -14.41
N VAL A 87 -1.69 -4.78 -13.50
CA VAL A 87 -1.60 -6.13 -12.91
C VAL A 87 -2.30 -6.24 -11.56
N ALA A 88 -2.75 -5.11 -11.00
CA ALA A 88 -3.47 -5.06 -9.74
C ALA A 88 -4.92 -5.51 -9.91
N ARG A 89 -5.48 -6.16 -8.87
CA ARG A 89 -6.92 -6.43 -8.81
C ARG A 89 -7.63 -5.33 -8.02
N PRO A 90 -8.61 -4.62 -8.61
CA PRO A 90 -9.38 -3.64 -7.87
C PRO A 90 -10.30 -4.32 -6.85
N PHE A 91 -10.60 -3.63 -5.75
CA PHE A 91 -11.58 -4.05 -4.77
C PHE A 91 -12.33 -2.84 -4.17
N PRO A 92 -13.55 -3.04 -3.63
CA PRO A 92 -14.32 -1.95 -3.02
C PRO A 92 -13.56 -1.25 -1.88
N GLY A 93 -13.52 0.08 -1.92
CA GLY A 93 -12.82 0.90 -0.92
C GLY A 93 -13.34 0.78 0.51
N SER A 94 -14.53 0.19 0.70
CA SER A 94 -15.13 -0.09 2.01
C SER A 94 -14.53 -1.31 2.72
N MET A 95 -13.72 -2.14 2.04
CA MET A 95 -13.13 -3.31 2.68
C MET A 95 -11.97 -2.93 3.62
N PRO A 96 -12.01 -3.37 4.89
CA PRO A 96 -10.90 -3.17 5.82
C PRO A 96 -9.68 -4.02 5.41
N PRO A 97 -8.46 -3.62 5.82
CA PRO A 97 -7.26 -4.42 5.56
C PRO A 97 -7.41 -5.84 6.09
N ARG A 98 -7.10 -6.86 5.28
CA ARG A 98 -7.19 -8.28 5.66
C ARG A 98 -6.26 -8.70 6.81
N ALA A 99 -5.36 -7.82 7.24
CA ALA A 99 -4.38 -8.07 8.31
C ALA A 99 -5.00 -8.31 9.71
N GLY A 100 -6.33 -8.21 9.86
CA GLY A 100 -7.05 -8.45 11.12
C GLY A 100 -7.65 -9.86 11.31
N LEU A 101 -7.54 -10.77 10.33
CA LEU A 101 -7.95 -12.16 10.56
C LEU A 101 -6.83 -12.85 11.35
N LEU A 102 -7.01 -12.98 12.66
CA LEU A 102 -6.28 -13.96 13.46
C LEU A 102 -6.32 -15.31 12.73
N PRO A 103 -5.19 -16.04 12.64
CA PRO A 103 -5.26 -17.42 12.20
C PRO A 103 -6.19 -18.17 13.17
N THR A 104 -7.30 -18.69 12.65
CA THR A 104 -8.04 -19.74 13.34
C THR A 104 -7.16 -20.97 13.32
N GLY A 105 -6.48 -21.25 14.43
CA GLY A 105 -5.60 -22.40 14.63
C GLY A 105 -4.99 -22.38 16.01
#